data_AF-A0A2G7H5B3-F1
#
_entry.id   AF-A0A2G7H5B3-F1
#
_cell.length_a   1.000
_cell.length_b   1.000
_cell.length_c   1.000
_cell.angle_alpha   90.00
_cell.angle_beta   90.00
_cell.angle_gamma   90.00
#
_symmetry.space_group_name_H-M   'P 1'
#
loop_
_entity.id
_entity.type
_entity.pdbx_description
1 polymer ?
#
loop_
_entity_poly.entity_id
_entity_poly.type
_entity_poly.pdbx_seq_one_letter_code
_entity_poly.pdbx_strand_id
1 'polypeptide(L)'
;MDGEESATKDLVLLDLYCSGSLSRELREFVEARLRNDVAFERLYGEYLTDWADLLDMLAPAASVPDGSEERLMQRLRAELQE
;
A
#
# COMPACT_ATOMS: atom_id res chain seq x y z
N MET A 1 -3.44 -29.36 3.20
CA MET A 1 -4.50 -28.33 3.10
C MET A 1 -4.16 -27.10 3.95
N ASP A 2 -2.91 -26.91 4.40
CA ASP A 2 -2.54 -25.77 5.29
C ASP A 2 -2.01 -24.52 4.55
N GLY A 3 -1.70 -24.65 3.26
CA GLY A 3 -1.09 -23.55 2.47
C GLY A 3 -2.08 -22.46 2.05
N GLU A 4 -3.31 -22.82 1.67
CA GLU A 4 -4.33 -21.85 1.23
C GLU A 4 -4.88 -21.02 2.38
N GLU A 5 -4.99 -21.59 3.57
CA GLU A 5 -5.46 -20.88 4.76
C GLU A 5 -4.43 -19.84 5.23
N SER A 6 -3.12 -20.14 5.09
CA SER A 6 -2.06 -19.19 5.37
C SER A 6 -2.02 -18.05 4.35
N ALA A 7 -2.17 -18.35 3.05
CA ALA A 7 -2.16 -17.35 1.99
C ALA A 7 -3.35 -16.37 2.11
N THR A 8 -4.54 -16.87 2.47
CA THR A 8 -5.73 -16.03 2.67
C THR A 8 -5.56 -15.09 3.87
N LYS A 9 -4.96 -15.58 4.97
CA LYS A 9 -4.66 -14.76 6.15
C LYS A 9 -3.63 -13.67 5.84
N ASP A 10 -2.63 -14.00 5.01
CA ASP A 10 -1.60 -13.04 4.60
C ASP A 10 -2.16 -11.93 3.70
N LEU A 11 -3.05 -12.26 2.76
CA LEU A 11 -3.74 -11.25 1.94
C LEU A 11 -4.63 -10.32 2.78
N VAL A 12 -5.39 -10.87 3.73
CA VAL A 12 -6.21 -10.05 4.66
C VAL A 12 -5.33 -9.13 5.51
N LEU A 13 -4.17 -9.62 5.95
CA LEU A 13 -3.23 -8.82 6.73
C LEU A 13 -2.65 -7.66 5.92
N LEU A 14 -2.31 -7.89 4.64
CA LEU A 14 -1.86 -6.86 3.71
C LEU A 14 -2.96 -5.83 3.41
N ASP A 15 -4.21 -6.26 3.28
CA ASP A 15 -5.36 -5.37 3.06
C ASP A 15 -5.59 -4.42 4.25
N LEU A 16 -5.54 -4.96 5.46
CA LEU A 16 -5.63 -4.17 6.69
C LEU A 16 -4.42 -3.25 6.87
N TYR A 17 -3.22 -3.67 6.44
CA TYR A 17 -2.02 -2.85 6.46
C TYR A 17 -2.14 -1.66 5.50
N CYS A 18 -2.53 -1.90 4.24
CA CYS A 18 -2.69 -0.87 3.20
C CYS A 18 -3.82 0.11 3.50
N SER A 19 -4.95 -0.36 4.06
CA SER A 19 -6.04 0.52 4.51
C SER A 19 -5.69 1.33 5.76
N GLY A 20 -4.58 1.01 6.42
CA GLY A 20 -4.17 1.65 7.67
C GLY A 20 -4.97 1.22 8.90
N SER A 21 -5.76 0.15 8.79
CA SER A 21 -6.69 -0.33 9.82
C SER A 21 -6.05 -1.19 10.90
N LEU A 22 -4.77 -1.54 10.77
CA LEU A 22 -4.04 -2.32 11.77
C LEU A 22 -3.75 -1.52 13.04
N SER A 23 -3.76 -2.22 14.18
CA SER A 23 -3.15 -1.71 15.40
C SER A 23 -1.65 -1.47 15.20
N ARG A 24 -1.05 -0.69 16.11
CA ARG A 24 0.38 -0.40 16.05
C ARG A 24 1.24 -1.67 16.11
N GLU A 25 0.95 -2.60 17.02
CA GLU A 25 1.77 -3.82 17.14
C GLU A 25 1.68 -4.70 15.89
N LEU A 26 0.49 -4.80 15.29
CA LEU A 26 0.29 -5.57 14.07
C LEU A 26 0.95 -4.90 12.86
N ARG A 27 0.93 -3.57 12.79
CA ARG A 27 1.66 -2.82 11.77
C ARG A 27 3.16 -3.06 11.87
N GLU A 28 3.74 -2.93 13.06
CA GLU A 28 5.17 -3.17 13.30
C GLU A 28 5.55 -4.63 12.98
N PHE A 29 4.66 -5.60 13.26
CA PHE A 29 4.82 -6.98 12.86
C PHE A 29 4.86 -7.17 11.34
N VAL A 30 3.91 -6.57 10.60
CA VAL A 30 3.89 -6.61 9.13
C VAL A 30 5.14 -5.95 8.55
N GLU A 31 5.55 -4.78 9.05
CA GLU A 31 6.76 -4.07 8.62
C GLU A 31 8.04 -4.88 8.89
N ALA A 32 8.10 -5.57 10.04
CA ALA A 32 9.20 -6.49 10.32
C ALA A 32 9.18 -7.69 9.36
N ARG A 33 8.02 -8.23 9.03
CA ARG A 33 7.88 -9.35 8.10
C ARG A 33 8.25 -8.94 6.67
N LEU A 34 7.78 -7.79 6.18
CA LEU A 34 8.16 -7.23 4.88
C LEU A 34 9.67 -7.06 4.72
N ARG A 35 10.40 -6.73 5.80
CA ARG A 35 11.86 -6.58 5.77
C ARG A 35 12.63 -7.89 5.77
N ASN A 36 12.08 -8.96 6.34
CA ASN A 36 12.81 -10.19 6.65
C ASN A 36 12.31 -11.43 5.89
N ASP A 37 11.12 -11.38 5.31
CA ASP A 37 10.47 -12.48 4.59
C ASP A 37 10.26 -12.09 3.12
N VAL A 38 11.16 -12.56 2.26
CA VAL A 38 11.17 -12.27 0.81
C VAL A 38 9.91 -12.80 0.11
N ALA A 39 9.32 -13.90 0.60
CA ALA A 39 8.10 -14.43 0.01
C ALA A 39 6.91 -13.53 0.32
N PHE A 40 6.84 -13.02 1.55
CA PHE A 40 5.83 -12.06 1.97
C PHE A 40 6.01 -10.69 1.32
N GLU A 41 7.25 -10.22 1.13
CA GLU A 41 7.56 -9.01 0.35
C GLU A 41 7.10 -9.14 -1.10
N ARG A 42 7.35 -10.29 -1.74
CA ARG A 42 6.89 -10.55 -3.12
C ARG A 42 5.36 -10.55 -3.18
N LEU A 43 4.70 -11.23 -2.25
CA LEU A 43 3.24 -11.24 -2.16
C LEU A 43 2.68 -9.82 -2.01
N TYR A 44 3.34 -8.97 -1.23
CA TYR A 44 2.96 -7.57 -1.09
C TYR A 44 3.10 -6.79 -2.41
N GLY A 45 4.16 -7.01 -3.17
CA GLY A 45 4.34 -6.42 -4.49
C GLY A 45 3.27 -6.88 -5.50
N GLU A 46 2.95 -8.18 -5.51
CA GLU A 46 1.87 -8.74 -6.34
C GLU A 46 0.52 -8.12 -5.97
N TYR A 47 0.19 -8.07 -4.66
CA TYR A 47 -1.03 -7.44 -4.15
C TYR A 47 -1.16 -5.97 -4.58
N LEU A 48 -0.08 -5.18 -4.48
CA LEU A 48 -0.12 -3.77 -4.91
C LEU A 48 -0.29 -3.61 -6.42
N THR A 49 0.27 -4.53 -7.21
CA THR A 49 0.14 -4.52 -8.67
C THR A 49 -1.30 -4.79 -9.07
N ASP A 50 -1.93 -5.79 -8.48
CA ASP A 50 -3.35 -6.11 -8.71
C ASP A 50 -4.26 -4.91 -8.36
N TRP A 51 -3.97 -4.20 -7.28
CA TRP A 51 -4.70 -2.99 -6.92
C TRP A 51 -4.47 -1.83 -7.89
N ALA A 52 -3.25 -1.63 -8.37
CA ALA A 52 -2.95 -0.61 -9.38
C ALA A 52 -3.74 -0.88 -10.68
N ASP A 53 -3.75 -2.13 -11.15
CA ASP A 53 -4.50 -2.54 -12.34
C ASP A 53 -6.02 -2.32 -12.18
N LEU A 54 -6.56 -2.63 -11.00
CA LEU A 54 -7.96 -2.35 -10.67
C LEU A 54 -8.26 -0.85 -10.64
N LEU A 55 -7.37 -0.04 -10.05
CA LEU A 55 -7.52 1.41 -10.00
C LEU A 55 -7.42 2.04 -11.39
N ASP A 56 -6.53 1.56 -12.25
CA ASP A 56 -6.41 2.01 -13.65
C ASP A 56 -7.66 1.68 -14.46
N MET A 57 -8.26 0.51 -14.24
CA MET A 57 -9.53 0.14 -14.86
C MET A 57 -10.71 1.00 -14.36
N LEU A 58 -10.67 1.38 -13.08
CA LEU A 58 -11.73 2.14 -12.42
C LEU A 58 -11.57 3.66 -12.58
N ALA A 59 -10.38 4.15 -12.95
CA ALA A 59 -10.12 5.56 -13.10
C ALA A 59 -10.99 6.13 -14.23
N PRO A 60 -12.01 6.95 -13.94
CA PRO A 60 -12.48 7.87 -14.97
C PRO A 60 -11.29 8.79 -15.27
N ALA A 61 -11.09 9.16 -16.53
CA ALA A 61 -10.13 10.17 -16.93
C ALA A 61 -10.51 11.55 -16.34
N ALA A 62 -10.41 11.69 -15.02
CA ALA A 62 -10.49 12.95 -14.32
C ALA A 62 -9.12 13.59 -14.53
N SER A 63 -9.05 14.51 -15.47
CA SER A 63 -7.90 15.39 -15.66
C SER A 63 -7.58 16.02 -14.30
N VAL A 64 -6.43 15.66 -13.73
CA VAL A 64 -5.87 16.36 -12.58
C VAL A 64 -5.86 17.85 -12.92
N PRO A 65 -6.48 18.74 -12.13
CA PRO A 65 -6.53 20.16 -12.46
C PRO A 65 -5.12 20.71 -12.63
N ASP A 66 -4.89 21.50 -13.68
CA ASP A 66 -3.59 22.10 -13.95
C ASP A 66 -3.01 22.79 -12.70
N GLY A 67 -1.71 22.57 -12.48
CA GLY A 67 -0.97 23.11 -11.33
C GLY A 67 -1.21 22.39 -9.99
N SER A 68 -1.93 21.27 -9.97
CA SER A 68 -2.07 20.47 -8.73
C SER A 68 -0.76 19.87 -8.27
N GLU A 69 0.10 19.44 -9.20
CA GLU A 69 1.46 18.95 -8.89
C GLU A 69 2.34 20.06 -8.29
N GLU A 70 2.36 21.25 -8.89
CA GLU A 70 3.10 22.42 -8.39
C GLU A 70 2.68 22.80 -6.96
N ARG A 71 1.36 22.81 -6.69
CA ARG A 71 0.82 23.07 -5.34
C ARG A 71 1.24 22.00 -4.33
N LEU A 72 1.26 20.74 -4.74
CA LEU A 72 1.65 19.62 -3.88
C LEU A 72 3.14 19.70 -3.53
N MET A 73 3.98 19.99 -4.54
CA MET A 73 5.41 20.21 -4.37
C MET A 73 5.73 21.41 -3.47
N GLN A 74 4.98 22.50 -3.58
CA GLN A 74 5.13 23.66 -2.69
C GLN A 74 4.78 23.33 -1.24
N ARG A 75 3.69 22.59 -0.98
CA ARG A 75 3.34 22.15 0.38
C ARG A 75 4.40 21.21 0.96
N LEU A 76 4.88 20.24 0.18
CA LEU A 76 5.91 19.31 0.64
C LEU A 76 7.21 20.03 1.03
N ARG A 77 7.63 21.04 0.27
CA ARG A 77 8.81 21.85 0.61
C ARG A 77 8.64 22.61 1.92
N ALA A 78 7.44 23.12 2.20
CA ALA A 78 7.17 23.83 3.45
C ALA A 78 7.28 22.91 4.67
N GLU A 79 6.71 21.71 4.60
CA GLU A 79 6.75 20.71 5.69
C GLU A 79 8.15 20.15 5.97
N LEU A 80 9.05 20.15 4.98
CA LEU A 80 10.45 19.69 5.14
C LEU A 80 11.40 20.79 5.64
N GLN A 81 10.93 22.04 5.74
CA GLN A 81 11.71 23.18 6.22
C GLN A 81 11.37 23.59 7.66
N GLU A 82 10.33 23.01 8.25
CA GLU A 82 9.98 23.09 9.68
C GLU A 82 10.61 21.94 10.49
#